data_AF-A0A9D8L0M9-F1
#
_entry.id   AF-A0A9D8L0M9-F1
#
_cell.length_a   1.000
_cell.length_b   1.000
_cell.length_c   1.000
_cell.angle_alpha   90.00
_cell.angle_beta   90.00
_cell.angle_gamma   90.00
#
_symmetry.space_group_name_H-M   'P 1'
#
loop_
_entity.id
_entity.type
_entity.pdbx_description
1 polymer ?
#
loop_
_entity_poly.entity_id
_entity_poly.type
_entity_poly.pdbx_seq_one_letter_code
_entity_poly.pdbx_strand_id
1 'polypeptide(L)'
;RVGPGEDYKIAWIFTRSALPVEVIQEFDTWRRIRDSDGTVGWVFQSLLSGKRTAVVATWGGNDPRPLHSSAASDSSITAYLQPGVMGQLDRCHQGWCKISSTQYSGWIPQDQLWGTYQGEDVN
;
A
#
# COMPACT_ATOMS: atom_id res chain seq x y z
N ARG A 1 -16.34 2.58 10.29
CA ARG A 1 -17.76 2.93 10.58
C ARG A 1 -18.67 2.27 9.54
N VAL A 2 -19.95 1.97 9.87
CA VAL A 2 -20.86 1.15 9.02
C VAL A 2 -21.71 1.98 8.04
N GLY A 3 -21.72 3.32 8.15
CA GLY A 3 -22.43 4.19 7.20
C GLY A 3 -21.98 5.65 7.24
N PRO A 4 -22.42 6.47 6.26
CA PRO A 4 -22.12 7.90 6.18
C PRO A 4 -23.13 8.71 7.00
N GLY A 5 -22.78 9.07 8.23
CA GLY A 5 -23.60 9.90 9.11
C GLY A 5 -22.93 10.09 10.47
N GLU A 6 -23.12 11.25 11.08
CA GLU A 6 -22.53 11.63 12.38
C GLU A 6 -23.07 10.79 13.55
N ASP A 7 -24.22 10.13 13.38
CA ASP A 7 -24.91 9.33 14.40
C ASP A 7 -24.43 7.86 14.54
N TYR A 8 -23.45 7.43 13.74
CA TYR A 8 -22.96 6.04 13.79
C TYR A 8 -21.76 5.87 14.72
N LYS A 9 -21.91 4.95 15.69
CA LYS A 9 -20.86 4.55 16.65
C LYS A 9 -19.51 4.34 15.95
N ILE A 10 -18.44 4.87 16.57
CA ILE A 10 -17.05 4.75 16.12
C ILE A 10 -16.69 3.27 16.02
N ALA A 11 -16.79 2.70 14.82
CA ALA A 11 -16.63 1.27 14.58
C ALA A 11 -15.15 0.85 14.46
N TRP A 12 -14.28 1.35 15.33
CA TRP A 12 -12.84 1.06 15.49
C TRP A 12 -11.91 2.24 15.19
N ILE A 13 -10.85 2.34 16.00
CA ILE A 13 -9.68 3.20 15.79
C ILE A 13 -8.65 2.31 15.10
N PHE A 14 -8.28 2.64 13.86
CA PHE A 14 -7.16 1.98 13.18
C PHE A 14 -5.86 2.47 13.83
N THR A 15 -5.29 1.68 14.73
CA THR A 15 -4.11 2.04 15.54
C THR A 15 -2.78 1.85 14.81
N ARG A 16 -2.79 1.57 13.50
CA ARG A 16 -1.58 1.38 12.69
C ARG A 16 -1.43 2.52 11.70
N SER A 17 -0.51 3.44 12.01
CA SER A 17 -0.12 4.51 11.11
C SER A 17 0.51 3.93 9.82
N ALA A 18 0.27 4.61 8.70
CA ALA A 18 0.88 4.34 7.39
C ALA A 18 0.51 3.02 6.69
N LEU A 19 -0.49 2.28 7.18
CA LEU A 19 -1.08 1.19 6.39
C LEU A 19 -1.63 1.77 5.08
N PRO A 20 -1.26 1.19 3.92
CA PRO A 20 -1.86 1.62 2.68
C PRO A 20 -3.34 1.24 2.70
N VAL A 21 -4.17 2.13 2.17
CA VAL A 21 -5.61 1.90 2.02
C VAL A 21 -6.05 2.33 0.64
N GLU A 22 -7.06 1.65 0.11
CA GLU A 22 -7.66 1.93 -1.19
C GLU A 22 -9.00 2.60 -0.97
N VAL A 23 -9.21 3.78 -1.55
CA VAL A 23 -10.53 4.44 -1.53
C VAL A 23 -11.40 3.81 -2.61
N ILE A 24 -12.48 3.14 -2.20
CA ILE A 24 -13.42 2.45 -3.10
C ILE A 24 -14.74 3.19 -3.27
N GLN A 25 -15.04 4.19 -2.41
CA GLN A 25 -16.22 5.05 -2.54
C GLN A 25 -15.99 6.38 -1.82
N GLU A 26 -16.58 7.46 -2.33
CA GLU A 26 -16.56 8.78 -1.72
C GLU A 26 -17.99 9.27 -1.45
N PHE A 27 -18.20 9.92 -0.31
CA PHE A 27 -19.45 10.60 0.02
C PHE A 27 -19.17 11.78 0.95
N ASP A 28 -19.37 13.02 0.48
CA ASP A 28 -19.04 14.24 1.23
C ASP A 28 -17.61 14.19 1.84
N THR A 29 -17.46 14.32 3.16
CA THR A 29 -16.17 14.26 3.88
C THR A 29 -15.71 12.84 4.22
N TRP A 30 -16.46 11.84 3.76
CA TRP A 30 -16.25 10.44 4.07
C TRP A 30 -15.66 9.67 2.90
N ARG A 31 -14.78 8.74 3.23
CA ARG A 31 -14.15 7.82 2.28
C ARG A 31 -14.39 6.40 2.76
N ARG A 32 -14.96 5.56 1.90
CA ARG A 32 -15.03 4.12 2.12
C ARG A 32 -13.72 3.54 1.63
N ILE A 33 -12.98 2.92 2.53
CA ILE A 33 -11.67 2.35 2.26
C ILE A 33 -11.68 0.83 2.35
N ARG A 34 -10.77 0.19 1.64
CA ARG A 34 -10.35 -1.20 1.77
C ARG A 34 -8.88 -1.26 2.19
N ASP A 35 -8.53 -2.08 3.17
CA ASP A 35 -7.14 -2.33 3.55
C ASP A 35 -6.53 -3.54 2.80
N SER A 36 -5.25 -3.81 3.04
CA SER A 36 -4.52 -4.95 2.45
C SER A 36 -5.08 -6.32 2.85
N ASP A 37 -5.78 -6.40 3.98
CA ASP A 37 -6.38 -7.63 4.48
C ASP A 37 -7.82 -7.83 3.96
N GLY A 38 -8.34 -6.87 3.19
CA GLY A 38 -9.68 -6.89 2.61
C GLY A 38 -10.78 -6.30 3.52
N THR A 39 -10.43 -5.76 4.68
CA THR A 39 -11.35 -5.09 5.59
C THR A 39 -11.87 -3.80 4.94
N VAL A 40 -13.19 -3.57 5.04
CA VAL A 40 -13.83 -2.39 4.46
C VAL A 40 -14.49 -1.53 5.54
N GLY A 41 -14.36 -0.21 5.42
CA GLY A 41 -15.05 0.71 6.33
C GLY A 41 -15.01 2.17 5.90
N TRP A 42 -15.90 2.97 6.49
CA TRP A 42 -15.90 4.42 6.32
C TRP A 42 -14.96 5.12 7.30
N VAL A 43 -14.16 6.05 6.77
CA VAL A 43 -13.24 6.95 7.49
C VAL A 43 -13.43 8.39 7.04
N PHE A 44 -13.12 9.35 7.90
CA PHE A 44 -13.08 10.77 7.51
C PHE A 44 -11.83 11.06 6.69
N GLN A 45 -11.97 11.88 5.65
CA GLN A 45 -10.86 12.23 4.75
C GLN A 45 -9.64 12.84 5.48
N SER A 46 -9.85 13.57 6.59
CA SER A 46 -8.78 14.21 7.37
C SER A 46 -7.87 13.21 8.09
N LEU A 47 -8.30 11.96 8.23
CA LEU A 47 -7.51 10.86 8.81
C LEU A 47 -6.64 10.16 7.75
N LEU A 48 -6.84 10.46 6.46
CA LEU A 48 -6.06 9.92 5.38
C LEU A 48 -4.88 10.82 5.06
N SER A 49 -3.75 10.21 4.71
CA SER A 49 -2.58 10.92 4.21
C SER A 49 -2.46 10.67 2.71
N GLY A 50 -2.05 11.69 1.96
CA GLY A 50 -1.66 11.53 0.55
C GLY A 50 -0.31 10.82 0.36
N LYS A 51 0.41 10.51 1.44
CA LYS A 51 1.66 9.75 1.37
C LYS A 51 1.38 8.34 0.86
N ARG A 52 1.98 7.98 -0.28
CA ARG A 52 1.87 6.64 -0.86
C ARG A 52 2.76 5.66 -0.09
N THR A 53 2.15 4.57 0.36
CA THR A 53 2.83 3.42 0.96
C THR A 53 2.40 2.16 0.23
N ALA A 54 3.19 1.10 0.36
CA ALA A 54 2.89 -0.20 -0.21
C ALA A 54 3.25 -1.30 0.78
N VAL A 55 2.58 -2.44 0.65
CA VAL A 55 2.83 -3.67 1.38
C VAL A 55 3.27 -4.73 0.37
N VAL A 56 4.28 -5.53 0.70
CA VAL A 56 4.63 -6.71 -0.11
C VAL A 56 3.48 -7.70 -0.09
N ALA A 57 2.97 -8.01 -1.27
CA ALA A 57 1.77 -8.80 -1.45
C ALA A 57 1.89 -10.21 -0.87
N THR A 58 0.79 -10.70 -0.33
CA THR A 58 0.66 -12.07 0.21
C THR A 58 0.12 -13.06 -0.82
N TRP A 59 -0.42 -12.56 -1.95
CA TRP A 59 -0.72 -13.41 -3.10
C TRP A 59 0.59 -13.93 -3.70
N GLY A 60 0.70 -15.25 -3.82
CA GLY A 60 1.95 -15.92 -4.21
C GLY A 60 2.74 -16.50 -3.03
N GLY A 61 2.11 -16.72 -1.88
CA GLY A 61 2.67 -17.53 -0.79
C GLY A 61 3.62 -16.79 0.15
N ASN A 62 4.40 -17.55 0.92
CA ASN A 62 5.25 -17.03 1.99
C ASN A 62 6.72 -16.78 1.56
N ASP A 63 7.02 -16.90 0.26
CA ASP A 63 8.39 -16.75 -0.22
C ASP A 63 8.84 -15.28 -0.18
N PRO A 64 10.09 -14.98 0.19
CA PRO A 64 10.60 -13.63 0.15
C PRO A 64 10.63 -13.08 -1.29
N ARG A 65 10.27 -11.82 -1.48
CA ARG A 65 10.37 -11.12 -2.77
C ARG A 65 11.73 -10.41 -2.90
N PRO A 66 12.45 -10.60 -4.01
CA PRO A 66 13.71 -9.90 -4.22
C PRO A 66 13.44 -8.41 -4.45
N LEU A 67 14.25 -7.59 -3.78
CA LEU A 67 14.36 -6.16 -4.03
C LEU A 67 15.60 -5.92 -4.88
N HIS A 68 15.43 -5.23 -5.99
CA HIS A 68 16.43 -5.01 -7.01
C HIS A 68 17.10 -3.63 -6.89
N SER A 69 18.34 -3.51 -7.37
CA SER A 69 19.06 -2.23 -7.38
C SER A 69 18.55 -1.25 -8.45
N SER A 70 17.95 -1.74 -9.54
CA SER A 70 17.29 -0.95 -10.58
C SER A 70 15.98 -1.59 -11.04
N ALA A 71 15.20 -0.88 -11.85
CA ALA A 71 13.94 -1.35 -12.44
C ALA A 71 14.19 -2.38 -13.56
N ALA A 72 14.91 -3.45 -13.25
CA ALA A 72 15.28 -4.50 -14.19
C ALA A 72 15.48 -5.84 -13.47
N SER A 73 14.98 -6.93 -14.07
CA SER A 73 15.00 -8.27 -13.47
C SER A 73 16.39 -8.90 -13.39
N ASP A 74 17.32 -8.45 -14.22
CA ASP A 74 18.72 -8.89 -14.27
C ASP A 74 19.66 -8.07 -13.36
N SER A 75 19.13 -7.03 -12.72
CA SER A 75 19.89 -6.20 -11.79
C SER A 75 20.19 -6.94 -10.48
N SER A 76 21.23 -6.49 -9.77
CA SER A 76 21.62 -7.08 -8.50
C SER A 76 20.53 -6.93 -7.43
N ILE A 77 20.38 -7.98 -6.62
CA ILE A 77 19.43 -8.00 -5.50
C ILE A 77 20.05 -7.26 -4.32
N THR A 78 19.35 -6.25 -3.80
CA THR A 78 19.77 -5.45 -2.63
C THR A 78 19.22 -5.99 -1.32
N ALA A 79 18.04 -6.62 -1.34
CA ALA A 79 17.40 -7.21 -0.17
C ALA A 79 16.37 -8.27 -0.57
N TYR A 80 15.88 -9.02 0.41
CA TYR A 80 14.69 -9.87 0.28
C TYR A 80 13.64 -9.41 1.27
N LEU A 81 12.43 -9.15 0.80
CA LEU A 81 11.31 -8.67 1.62
C LEU A 81 10.30 -9.79 1.84
N GLN A 82 9.92 -10.03 3.10
CA GLN A 82 8.84 -10.96 3.42
C GLN A 82 7.48 -10.38 3.02
N PRO A 83 6.48 -11.23 2.68
CA PRO A 83 5.10 -10.79 2.56
C PRO A 83 4.62 -10.05 3.81
N GLY A 84 3.86 -8.97 3.63
CA GLY A 84 3.41 -8.09 4.72
C GLY A 84 4.41 -7.00 5.12
N VAL A 85 5.64 -7.00 4.61
CA VAL A 85 6.59 -5.90 4.83
C VAL A 85 6.06 -4.62 4.17
N MET A 86 6.08 -3.52 4.92
CA MET A 86 5.63 -2.20 4.47
C MET A 86 6.79 -1.27 4.15
N GLY A 87 6.59 -0.39 3.18
CA GLY A 87 7.52 0.70 2.84
C GLY A 87 6.83 1.88 2.15
N GLN A 88 7.56 2.97 1.99
CA GLN A 88 7.13 4.14 1.24
C GLN A 88 7.24 3.87 -0.25
N LEU A 89 6.21 4.22 -1.00
CA LEU A 89 6.18 4.06 -2.45
C LEU A 89 6.66 5.37 -3.08
N ASP A 90 7.92 5.38 -3.50
CA ASP A 90 8.57 6.60 -3.99
C ASP A 90 8.25 6.89 -5.45
N ARG A 91 8.24 5.83 -6.28
CA ARG A 91 7.99 5.94 -7.72
C ARG A 91 7.51 4.62 -8.27
N CYS A 92 6.58 4.64 -9.22
CA CYS A 92 6.29 3.50 -10.07
C CYS A 92 6.40 3.90 -11.53
N HIS A 93 7.08 3.09 -12.34
CA HIS A 93 7.20 3.29 -13.78
C HIS A 93 7.38 1.96 -14.50
N GLN A 94 6.64 1.76 -15.59
CA GLN A 94 6.74 0.57 -16.46
C GLN A 94 6.65 -0.77 -15.70
N GLY A 95 5.74 -0.86 -14.72
CA GLY A 95 5.54 -2.09 -13.94
C GLY A 95 6.59 -2.34 -12.85
N TRP A 96 7.47 -1.37 -12.58
CA TRP A 96 8.42 -1.41 -11.47
C TRP A 96 8.13 -0.31 -10.49
N CYS A 97 8.24 -0.62 -9.21
CA CYS A 97 8.04 0.34 -8.14
C CYS A 97 9.27 0.42 -7.25
N LYS A 98 9.75 1.65 -7.03
CA LYS A 98 10.75 1.96 -6.03
C LYS A 98 10.08 2.06 -4.66
N ILE A 99 10.51 1.19 -3.76
CA ILE A 99 10.06 1.18 -2.37
C ILE A 99 11.25 1.45 -1.44
N SER A 100 11.01 2.22 -0.38
CA SER A 100 12.04 2.54 0.61
C SER A 100 11.52 2.50 2.04
N SER A 101 12.45 2.26 2.95
CA SER A 101 12.27 2.35 4.40
C SER A 101 13.58 2.82 5.02
N THR A 102 13.63 2.95 6.34
CA THR A 102 14.87 3.28 7.07
C THR A 102 15.96 2.20 6.92
N GLN A 103 15.57 0.96 6.60
CA GLN A 103 16.48 -0.20 6.55
C GLN A 103 16.80 -0.71 5.13
N TYR A 104 15.99 -0.37 4.13
CA TYR A 104 16.13 -0.90 2.79
C TYR A 104 15.64 0.09 1.74
N SER A 105 16.16 -0.04 0.52
CA SER A 105 15.67 0.69 -0.65
C SER A 105 15.99 -0.09 -1.92
N GLY A 106 15.06 -0.05 -2.87
CA GLY A 106 15.26 -0.67 -4.18
C GLY A 106 13.96 -0.76 -4.96
N TRP A 107 14.00 -1.56 -6.01
CA TRP A 107 12.94 -1.73 -7.00
C TRP A 107 12.33 -3.11 -6.89
N ILE A 108 11.01 -3.19 -7.01
CA ILE A 108 10.27 -4.44 -6.99
C ILE A 108 9.21 -4.41 -8.10
N PRO A 109 8.89 -5.54 -8.74
CA PRO A 109 7.79 -5.59 -9.68
C PRO A 109 6.47 -5.14 -9.03
N GLN A 110 5.70 -4.35 -9.76
CA GLN A 110 4.47 -3.71 -9.29
C GLN A 110 3.40 -4.74 -8.86
N ASP A 111 3.36 -5.89 -9.52
CA ASP A 111 2.45 -7.00 -9.21
C ASP A 111 2.77 -7.73 -7.89
N GLN A 112 3.94 -7.46 -7.29
CA GLN A 112 4.33 -7.96 -5.97
C GLN A 112 3.95 -7.01 -4.83
N LEU A 113 3.26 -5.90 -5.13
CA LEU A 113 2.87 -4.90 -4.16
C LEU A 113 1.34 -4.75 -4.07
N TRP A 114 0.87 -4.56 -2.85
CA TRP A 114 -0.43 -3.98 -2.54
C TRP A 114 -0.24 -2.49 -2.23
N GLY A 115 -1.09 -1.63 -2.78
CA GLY A 115 -0.96 -0.16 -2.66
C GLY A 115 -0.59 0.54 -3.97
N THR A 116 -0.60 -0.21 -5.08
CA THR A 116 -0.52 0.31 -6.44
C THR A 116 -1.33 -0.56 -7.40
N TYR A 117 -1.96 0.05 -8.39
CA TYR A 117 -2.67 -0.69 -9.45
C TYR A 117 -1.73 -1.08 -10.57
N GLN A 118 -2.04 -2.17 -11.26
CA GLN A 118 -1.29 -2.57 -12.46
C GLN A 118 -1.29 -1.44 -13.50
N GLY A 119 -0.11 -0.96 -13.88
CA GLY A 119 0.06 0.13 -14.85
C GLY A 119 -0.11 1.53 -14.27
N GLU A 120 -0.27 1.68 -12.95
CA GLU A 120 -0.26 2.99 -12.30
C GLU A 120 1.17 3.56 -12.28
N ASP A 121 1.35 4.76 -12.82
CA ASP A 121 2.57 5.54 -12.60
C ASP A 121 2.44 6.38 -11.32
N VAL A 122 3.41 6.24 -10.42
CA VAL A 122 3.50 7.03 -9.18
C VAL A 122 4.74 7.91 -9.30
N ASN A 123 4.58 9.23 -9.06
CA ASN A 123 5.64 10.24 -9.22
C ASN A 123 6.14 10.79 -7.89
#